data_AF-A0A1A8LS74-F1
#
_entry.id   AF-A0A1A8LS74-F1
#
_cell.length_a   1.000
_cell.length_b   1.000
_cell.length_c   1.000
_cell.angle_alpha   90.00
_cell.angle_beta   90.00
_cell.angle_gamma   90.00
#
_symmetry.space_group_name_H-M   'P 1'
#
loop_
_entity.id
_entity.type
_entity.pdbx_description
1 polymer ?
#
loop_
_entity_poly.entity_id
_entity_poly.type
_entity_poly.pdbx_seq_one_letter_code
_entity_poly.pdbx_strand_id
1 'polypeptide(L)'
;MTEATDNANVNFVKYKGDYYVSTETNYMRRVDPQSLETKQKVDWSQYIAINSATAHPHYDHEGASYNMGSSYSRSGFFYNIIRVPPPTTATEDSADLTGAEVICSIPAAQSRKPSYFHSF
;
A
#
# COMPACT_ATOMS: atom_id res chain seq x y z
N MET A 1 -17.36 -9.87 8.79
CA MET A 1 -17.10 -8.52 8.24
C MET A 1 -17.18 -8.64 6.73
N THR A 2 -17.73 -7.66 6.03
CA THR A 2 -17.69 -7.62 4.57
C THR A 2 -16.24 -7.48 4.12
N GLU A 3 -15.80 -8.29 3.17
CA GLU A 3 -14.48 -8.16 2.58
C GLU A 3 -14.39 -6.88 1.75
N ALA A 4 -13.26 -6.18 1.84
CA ALA A 4 -12.99 -5.04 0.97
C ALA A 4 -12.85 -5.50 -0.48
N THR A 5 -13.22 -4.63 -1.43
CA THR A 5 -13.04 -4.91 -2.86
C THR A 5 -11.55 -4.98 -3.23
N ASP A 6 -11.22 -5.84 -4.19
CA ASP A 6 -9.92 -5.90 -4.86
C ASP A 6 -10.00 -5.47 -6.33
N ASN A 7 -11.06 -4.72 -6.71
CA ASN A 7 -11.17 -4.08 -8.01
C ASN A 7 -10.14 -2.93 -8.11
N ALA A 8 -8.94 -3.27 -8.52
CA ALA A 8 -7.78 -2.40 -8.57
C ALA A 8 -7.74 -1.50 -9.83
N ASN A 9 -8.76 -0.65 -9.99
CA ASN A 9 -9.03 0.10 -11.21
C ASN A 9 -8.48 1.54 -11.25
N VAL A 10 -7.66 1.95 -10.27
CA VAL A 10 -7.26 3.35 -10.11
C VAL A 10 -5.89 3.62 -10.73
N ASN A 11 -4.85 2.86 -10.35
CA ASN A 11 -3.48 3.17 -10.78
C ASN A 11 -2.56 1.95 -10.85
N PHE A 12 -1.53 2.05 -11.70
CA PHE A 12 -0.34 1.21 -11.64
C PHE A 12 0.68 1.81 -10.67
N VAL A 13 1.14 1.01 -9.72
CA VAL A 13 2.08 1.40 -8.68
C VAL A 13 3.27 0.46 -8.62
N LYS A 14 4.39 0.94 -8.11
CA LYS A 14 5.65 0.20 -8.06
C LYS A 14 6.12 0.01 -6.62
N TYR A 15 6.41 -1.23 -6.26
CA TYR A 15 7.02 -1.56 -4.97
C TYR A 15 8.12 -2.59 -5.19
N LYS A 16 9.31 -2.33 -4.65
CA LYS A 16 10.47 -3.23 -4.78
C LYS A 16 10.72 -3.70 -6.22
N GLY A 17 10.58 -2.81 -7.19
CA GLY A 17 10.82 -3.13 -8.61
C GLY A 17 9.63 -3.73 -9.35
N ASP A 18 8.68 -4.35 -8.65
CA ASP A 18 7.49 -4.98 -9.23
C ASP A 18 6.36 -3.99 -9.50
N TYR A 19 5.51 -4.33 -10.47
CA TYR A 19 4.32 -3.57 -10.83
C TYR A 19 3.06 -4.19 -10.22
N TYR A 20 2.21 -3.32 -9.69
CA TYR A 20 0.93 -3.66 -9.11
C TYR A 20 -0.13 -2.73 -9.68
N VAL A 21 -1.36 -3.22 -9.82
CA VAL A 21 -2.53 -2.36 -9.94
C VAL A 21 -3.16 -2.20 -8.57
N SER A 22 -3.68 -1.00 -8.31
CA SER A 22 -4.21 -0.60 -7.01
C SER A 22 -5.53 0.15 -7.12
N THR A 23 -6.31 0.03 -6.05
CA THR A 23 -7.37 0.96 -5.65
C THR A 23 -7.00 1.48 -4.26
N GLU A 24 -7.96 1.93 -3.45
CA GLU A 24 -7.73 2.54 -2.14
C GLU A 24 -8.13 1.64 -0.96
N THR A 25 -8.05 0.32 -1.15
CA THR A 25 -8.25 -0.69 -0.10
C THR A 25 -6.89 -1.25 0.36
N ASN A 26 -6.90 -2.26 1.21
CA ASN A 26 -5.69 -3.01 1.57
C ASN A 26 -5.26 -4.01 0.47
N TYR A 27 -6.05 -4.20 -0.58
CA TYR A 27 -5.74 -5.17 -1.63
C TYR A 27 -5.14 -4.52 -2.88
N MET A 28 -4.13 -5.18 -3.43
CA MET A 28 -3.54 -4.90 -4.74
C MET A 28 -3.48 -6.18 -5.57
N ARG A 29 -3.22 -6.05 -6.87
CA ARG A 29 -2.88 -7.20 -7.73
C ARG A 29 -1.52 -6.95 -8.36
N ARG A 30 -0.60 -7.89 -8.21
CA ARG A 30 0.66 -7.87 -8.97
C ARG A 30 0.36 -8.16 -10.43
N VAL A 31 1.04 -7.50 -11.36
CA VAL A 31 0.82 -7.63 -12.80
C VAL A 31 2.14 -7.71 -13.53
N ASP A 32 2.16 -8.47 -14.62
CA ASP A 32 3.26 -8.40 -15.57
C ASP A 32 3.07 -7.16 -16.46
N PRO A 33 4.02 -6.21 -16.49
CA PRO A 33 3.87 -4.97 -17.26
C PRO A 33 3.99 -5.17 -18.78
N GLN A 34 4.47 -6.32 -19.25
CA GLN A 34 4.62 -6.63 -20.68
C GLN A 34 3.43 -7.43 -21.20
N SER A 35 3.06 -8.52 -20.52
CA SER A 35 1.96 -9.39 -20.95
C SER A 35 0.58 -8.94 -20.47
N LEU A 36 0.53 -8.05 -19.47
CA LEU A 36 -0.68 -7.63 -18.76
C LEU A 36 -1.37 -8.77 -17.99
N GLU A 37 -0.68 -9.90 -17.79
CA GLU A 37 -1.19 -11.00 -17.00
C GLU A 37 -1.34 -10.59 -15.53
N THR A 38 -2.49 -10.93 -14.95
CA THR A 38 -2.74 -10.73 -13.51
C THR A 38 -2.07 -11.85 -12.73
N LYS A 39 -1.17 -11.50 -11.81
CA LYS A 39 -0.48 -12.43 -10.91
C LYS A 39 -1.18 -12.48 -9.54
N GLN A 40 -0.41 -12.48 -8.45
CA GLN A 40 -0.91 -12.67 -7.09
C GLN A 40 -1.80 -11.51 -6.61
N LYS A 41 -2.84 -11.84 -5.82
CA LYS A 41 -3.52 -10.87 -4.94
C LYS A 41 -2.61 -10.59 -3.75
N VAL A 42 -2.40 -9.32 -3.45
CA VAL A 42 -1.53 -8.85 -2.39
C VAL A 42 -2.37 -8.13 -1.35
N ASP A 43 -2.15 -8.47 -0.09
CA ASP A 43 -2.80 -7.83 1.05
C ASP A 43 -1.75 -7.08 1.88
N TRP A 44 -1.89 -5.76 1.94
CA TRP A 44 -1.03 -4.90 2.76
C TRP A 44 -0.95 -5.35 4.23
N SER A 45 -2.04 -5.90 4.77
CA SER A 45 -2.12 -6.32 6.18
C SER A 45 -1.20 -7.48 6.53
N GLN A 46 -0.71 -8.22 5.53
CA GLN A 46 0.29 -9.28 5.71
C GLN A 46 1.70 -8.72 5.97
N TYR A 47 1.95 -7.46 5.62
CA TYR A 47 3.28 -6.84 5.71
C TYR A 47 3.33 -5.75 6.78
N ILE A 48 2.27 -4.95 6.91
CA ILE A 48 2.18 -3.84 7.87
C ILE A 48 0.76 -3.65 8.38
N ALA A 49 0.61 -3.14 9.61
CA ALA A 49 -0.67 -2.96 10.28
C ALA A 49 -1.46 -1.73 9.78
N ILE A 50 -1.95 -1.80 8.54
CA ILE A 50 -2.80 -0.78 7.91
C ILE A 50 -4.13 -1.37 7.42
N ASN A 51 -5.17 -0.54 7.36
CA ASN A 51 -6.50 -0.87 6.84
C ASN A 51 -6.67 -0.53 5.36
N SER A 52 -5.92 0.46 4.86
CA SER A 52 -5.92 0.88 3.46
C SER A 52 -4.62 1.61 3.12
N ALA A 53 -4.30 1.70 1.83
CA ALA A 53 -3.26 2.56 1.27
C ALA A 53 -3.80 3.27 0.03
N THR A 54 -3.29 4.47 -0.30
CA THR A 54 -3.73 5.17 -1.52
C THR A 54 -3.19 4.51 -2.79
N ALA A 55 -3.80 4.81 -3.93
CA ALA A 55 -3.29 4.44 -5.24
C ALA A 55 -2.17 5.37 -5.76
N HIS A 56 -1.70 6.32 -4.94
CA HIS A 56 -0.79 7.41 -5.33
C HIS A 56 0.48 7.47 -4.47
N PRO A 57 1.32 6.42 -4.48
CA PRO A 57 2.61 6.47 -3.81
C PRO A 57 3.59 7.41 -4.53
N HIS A 58 4.51 7.97 -3.76
CA HIS A 58 5.71 8.66 -4.23
C HIS A 58 6.91 7.73 -4.27
N TYR A 59 7.88 8.03 -5.13
CA TYR A 59 9.11 7.24 -5.28
C TYR A 59 10.31 8.16 -5.10
N ASP A 60 11.26 7.77 -4.25
CA ASP A 60 12.50 8.51 -4.10
C ASP A 60 13.56 8.10 -5.13
N HIS A 61 14.65 8.86 -5.18
CA HIS A 61 15.76 8.60 -6.10
C HIS A 61 16.50 7.30 -5.80
N GLU A 62 16.46 6.82 -4.55
CA GLU A 62 17.11 5.59 -4.10
C GLU A 62 16.25 4.34 -4.37
N GLY A 63 15.01 4.53 -4.85
CA GLY A 63 14.09 3.48 -5.24
C GLY A 63 13.14 3.00 -4.13
N ALA A 64 13.08 3.71 -3.00
CA ALA A 64 12.06 3.45 -1.98
C ALA A 64 10.72 4.07 -2.41
N SER A 65 9.63 3.43 -2.01
CA SER A 65 8.27 3.93 -2.25
C SER A 65 7.67 4.44 -0.95
N TYR A 66 7.00 5.58 -0.99
CA TYR A 66 6.28 6.17 0.14
C TYR A 66 4.80 6.23 -0.20
N ASN A 67 3.96 5.76 0.70
CA ASN A 67 2.51 5.83 0.54
C ASN A 67 1.86 6.34 1.82
N MET A 68 0.63 6.79 1.72
CA MET A 68 -0.21 7.10 2.86
C MET A 68 -1.24 5.99 3.02
N GLY A 69 -1.46 5.55 4.25
CA GLY A 69 -2.48 4.58 4.59
C GLY A 69 -3.21 4.92 5.86
N SER A 70 -4.12 4.06 6.28
CA SER A 70 -4.89 4.25 7.51
C SER A 70 -4.69 3.12 8.51
N SER A 71 -4.87 3.40 9.80
CA SER A 71 -5.09 2.37 10.81
C SER A 71 -6.15 2.80 11.82
N TYR A 72 -6.90 1.83 12.35
CA TYR A 72 -7.81 2.02 13.46
C TYR A 72 -7.35 1.25 14.69
N SER A 73 -7.30 1.92 15.82
CA SER A 73 -7.01 1.31 17.12
C SER A 73 -7.97 1.83 18.21
N ARG A 74 -7.78 1.37 19.45
CA ARG A 74 -8.50 1.91 20.61
C ARG A 74 -8.26 3.41 20.80
N SER A 75 -7.12 3.91 20.33
CA SER A 75 -6.75 5.33 20.38
C SER A 75 -7.34 6.17 19.24
N GLY A 76 -8.11 5.55 18.33
CA GLY A 76 -8.78 6.23 17.22
C GLY A 76 -8.21 5.88 15.85
N PHE A 77 -8.50 6.76 14.89
CA PHE A 77 -7.99 6.69 13.52
C PHE A 77 -6.66 7.41 13.36
N PHE A 78 -5.76 6.79 12.62
CA PHE A 78 -4.45 7.34 12.27
C PHE A 78 -4.24 7.31 10.77
N TYR A 79 -3.70 8.40 10.23
CA TYR A 79 -3.10 8.41 8.90
C TYR A 79 -1.62 8.06 9.04
N ASN A 80 -1.17 7.04 8.32
CA ASN A 80 0.17 6.50 8.43
C ASN A 80 0.95 6.80 7.16
N ILE A 81 2.15 7.37 7.30
CA ILE A 81 3.13 7.42 6.22
C ILE A 81 3.88 6.09 6.25
N ILE A 82 3.77 5.38 5.14
CA ILE A 82 4.33 4.05 4.91
C ILE A 82 5.56 4.22 4.03
N ARG A 83 6.62 3.50 4.36
CA ARG A 83 7.80 3.34 3.51
C ARG A 83 7.93 1.87 3.12
N VAL A 84 8.13 1.60 1.83
CA VAL A 84 8.57 0.31 1.32
C VAL A 84 10.01 0.47 0.83
N PRO A 85 10.96 -0.33 1.30
CA PRO A 85 12.36 -0.17 0.93
C PRO A 85 12.59 -0.50 -0.55
N PRO A 86 13.73 -0.07 -1.12
CA PRO A 86 14.15 -0.48 -2.45
C PRO A 86 14.26 -2.01 -2.58
N PRO A 87 14.23 -2.56 -3.80
CA PRO A 87 14.48 -3.98 -4.01
C PRO A 87 15.87 -4.39 -3.51
N THR A 88 15.93 -5.48 -2.76
CA THR A 88 17.17 -6.20 -2.48
C THR A 88 17.50 -7.17 -3.63
N THR A 89 18.61 -7.90 -3.54
CA THR A 89 18.97 -8.94 -4.52
C THR A 89 17.80 -9.85 -4.88
N ALA A 90 17.76 -10.31 -6.13
CA ALA A 90 16.65 -11.03 -6.76
C ALA A 90 15.94 -12.00 -5.81
N THR A 91 14.73 -11.62 -5.40
CA THR A 91 13.78 -12.49 -4.71
C THR A 91 13.09 -13.41 -5.72
N GLU A 92 12.51 -14.50 -5.24
CA GLU A 92 11.65 -15.38 -6.05
C GLU A 92 10.55 -14.59 -6.79
N ASP A 93 9.98 -15.13 -7.87
CA ASP A 93 8.88 -14.48 -8.62
C ASP A 93 7.56 -14.47 -7.83
N SER A 94 7.55 -13.79 -6.69
CA SER A 94 6.43 -13.62 -5.79
C SER A 94 6.31 -12.15 -5.36
N ALA A 95 5.11 -11.73 -4.99
CA ALA A 95 4.91 -10.40 -4.43
C ALA A 95 5.60 -10.32 -3.07
N ASP A 96 6.41 -9.27 -2.87
CA ASP A 96 7.11 -9.04 -1.62
C ASP A 96 7.10 -7.55 -1.25
N LEU A 97 6.53 -7.25 -0.08
CA LEU A 97 6.61 -5.93 0.56
C LEU A 97 7.34 -6.01 1.91
N THR A 98 8.09 -7.08 2.18
CA THR A 98 8.81 -7.29 3.44
C THR A 98 9.74 -6.12 3.73
N GLY A 99 9.79 -5.69 5.00
CA GLY A 99 10.53 -4.50 5.40
C GLY A 99 9.76 -3.19 5.16
N ALA A 100 8.52 -3.25 4.66
CA ALA A 100 7.62 -2.12 4.74
C ALA A 100 7.40 -1.71 6.21
N GLU A 101 7.32 -0.42 6.46
CA GLU A 101 7.24 0.15 7.80
C GLU A 101 6.36 1.41 7.83
N VAL A 102 5.78 1.71 8.99
CA VAL A 102 5.14 3.00 9.24
C VAL A 102 6.18 3.94 9.82
N ILE A 103 6.56 4.96 9.05
CA ILE A 103 7.59 5.94 9.46
C ILE A 103 7.00 7.16 10.18
N CYS A 104 5.70 7.39 10.07
CA CYS A 104 4.99 8.46 10.77
C CYS A 104 3.51 8.10 10.92
N SER A 105 2.93 8.42 12.09
CA SER A 105 1.50 8.28 12.34
C SER A 105 0.91 9.62 12.79
N ILE A 106 -0.12 10.07 12.10
CA ILE A 106 -0.81 11.34 12.32
C ILE A 106 -2.22 11.01 12.83
N PRO A 107 -2.58 11.38 14.07
CA PRO A 107 -3.93 11.14 14.58
C PRO A 107 -4.96 11.99 13.84
N ALA A 108 -6.13 11.42 13.54
CA ALA A 108 -7.24 12.21 13.03
C ALA A 108 -7.73 13.22 14.07
N ALA A 109 -8.02 14.45 13.62
CA ALA A 109 -8.61 15.50 14.45
C ALA A 109 -9.93 15.05 15.12
N GLN A 110 -10.69 14.16 14.45
CA GLN A 110 -11.85 13.47 15.01
C GLN A 110 -11.68 11.96 14.82
N SER A 111 -11.41 11.24 15.90
CA SER A 111 -11.05 9.80 15.88
C SER A 111 -12.07 8.86 15.23
N ARG A 112 -13.33 9.28 15.07
CA ARG A 112 -14.42 8.49 14.45
C ARG A 112 -14.95 9.08 13.14
N LYS A 113 -14.34 10.17 12.67
CA LYS A 113 -14.70 10.86 11.43
C LYS A 113 -13.43 11.23 10.66
N PRO A 114 -12.67 10.22 10.18
CA PRO A 114 -11.51 10.52 9.38
C PRO A 114 -11.94 11.18 8.07
N SER A 115 -11.08 12.07 7.57
CA SER A 115 -11.19 12.61 6.24
C SER A 115 -10.79 11.55 5.22
N TYR A 116 -11.39 11.63 4.04
CA TYR A 116 -10.88 10.94 2.87
C TYR A 116 -9.55 11.55 2.43
N PHE A 117 -8.60 10.71 2.02
CA PHE A 117 -7.29 11.12 1.51
C PHE A 117 -6.96 10.29 0.27
N HIS A 118 -6.81 10.99 -0.86
CA HIS A 118 -6.55 10.38 -2.16
C HIS A 118 -5.05 10.29 -2.48
N SER A 119 -4.27 11.27 -1.99
CA SER A 119 -2.82 11.40 -2.16
C SER A 119 -2.25 12.30 -1.05
N PHE A 120 -0.92 12.46 -1.00
CA PHE A 120 -0.20 13.36 -0.08
C PHE A 120 0.96 14.08 -0.78
#